data_AF-A0A661R791-F1
#
_entry.id   AF-A0A661R791-F1
#
_cell.length_a   1.000
_cell.length_b   1.000
_cell.length_c   1.000
_cell.angle_alpha   90.00
_cell.angle_beta   90.00
_cell.angle_gamma   90.00
#
_symmetry.space_group_name_H-M   'P 1'
#
loop_
_entity.id
_entity.type
_entity.pdbx_description
1 polymer ?
#
loop_
_entity_poly.entity_id
_entity_poly.type
_entity_poly.pdbx_seq_one_letter_code
_entity_poly.pdbx_strand_id
1 'polypeptide(L)'
;MSKFTEAIPEDIRENEHLAGIEDTGTLASKFVETMSKPTDFTSLLPEDLRENETFKDMDVGKLATSYLDIQGKVPVIPEKPDEYSFDFPEGVSFDEAEHALFKDFALEVGLTKDQFARLNDFDVKRIGRVMESYEAQRKETWSQIKQETGLEEDEIEKQTEEVGRALGLEKLMERADLKADPDWVKAMLDIKKKISPDVLKLASAGGKTRPTGPDGSPRLVFKDMD
;
A
#
# COMPACT_ATOMS: atom_id res chain seq x y z
N MET A 1 7.43 -45.22 -67.11
CA MET A 1 7.37 -44.74 -65.72
C MET A 1 7.92 -43.32 -65.74
N SER A 2 7.12 -42.32 -65.38
CA SER A 2 7.60 -40.93 -65.25
C SER A 2 8.68 -40.90 -64.19
N LYS A 3 9.83 -40.28 -64.45
CA LYS A 3 10.87 -40.14 -63.43
C LYS A 3 10.34 -39.17 -62.38
N PHE A 4 10.34 -39.58 -61.12
CA PHE A 4 9.88 -38.78 -59.97
C PHE A 4 10.45 -37.34 -59.98
N THR A 5 11.67 -37.19 -60.48
CA THR A 5 12.35 -35.90 -60.64
C THR A 5 11.66 -34.93 -61.61
N GLU A 6 10.93 -35.40 -62.62
CA GLU A 6 10.23 -34.55 -63.61
C GLU A 6 9.03 -33.81 -63.01
N ALA A 7 8.44 -34.33 -61.93
CA ALA A 7 7.30 -33.73 -61.22
C ALA A 7 7.73 -32.66 -60.19
N ILE A 8 9.02 -32.56 -59.90
CA ILE A 8 9.57 -31.57 -58.96
C ILE A 8 9.91 -30.28 -59.74
N PRO A 9 9.50 -29.10 -59.26
CA PRO A 9 9.91 -27.80 -59.80
C PRO A 9 11.44 -27.68 -59.98
N GLU A 10 11.90 -27.03 -61.05
CA GLU A 10 13.34 -26.96 -61.40
C GLU A 10 14.19 -26.33 -60.28
N ASP A 11 13.68 -25.30 -59.61
CA ASP A 11 14.31 -24.61 -58.48
C ASP A 11 14.55 -25.52 -57.26
N ILE A 12 13.70 -26.51 -57.08
CA ILE A 12 13.85 -27.51 -56.02
C ILE A 12 14.79 -28.63 -56.50
N ARG A 13 14.74 -29.00 -57.78
CA ARG A 13 15.52 -30.10 -58.37
C ARG A 13 17.04 -29.87 -58.32
N GLU A 14 17.48 -28.62 -58.34
CA GLU A 14 18.90 -28.25 -58.22
C GLU A 14 19.42 -28.24 -56.78
N ASN A 15 18.57 -28.49 -55.78
CA ASN A 15 18.99 -28.49 -54.39
C ASN A 15 19.93 -29.67 -54.10
N GLU A 16 21.12 -29.37 -53.56
CA GLU A 16 22.16 -30.36 -53.23
C GLU A 16 21.66 -31.47 -52.30
N HIS A 17 20.67 -31.19 -51.44
CA HIS A 17 20.07 -32.19 -50.56
C HIS A 17 19.20 -33.24 -51.29
N LEU A 18 18.74 -32.94 -52.50
CA LEU A 18 18.00 -33.85 -53.36
C LEU A 18 18.89 -34.65 -54.32
N ALA A 19 20.21 -34.42 -54.32
CA ALA A 19 21.15 -35.21 -55.10
C ALA A 19 21.06 -36.70 -54.70
N GLY A 20 20.89 -37.58 -55.70
CA GLY A 20 20.81 -39.03 -55.51
C GLY A 20 19.45 -39.56 -55.04
N ILE A 21 18.37 -38.77 -55.11
CA ILE A 21 17.01 -39.25 -54.83
C ILE A 21 16.36 -39.72 -56.14
N GLU A 22 16.31 -41.03 -56.33
CA GLU A 22 15.79 -41.64 -57.58
C GLU A 22 14.28 -41.92 -57.53
N ASP A 23 13.72 -42.09 -56.32
CA ASP A 23 12.31 -42.41 -56.11
C ASP A 23 11.74 -41.85 -54.78
N THR A 24 10.43 -41.98 -54.63
CA THR A 24 9.68 -41.54 -53.43
C THR A 24 10.09 -42.31 -52.17
N GLY A 25 10.57 -43.55 -52.30
CA GLY A 25 11.03 -44.37 -51.18
C GLY A 25 12.33 -43.82 -50.59
N THR A 26 13.28 -43.49 -51.46
CA THR A 26 14.56 -42.86 -51.13
C THR A 26 14.35 -41.47 -50.53
N LEU A 27 13.40 -40.69 -51.05
CA LEU A 27 13.01 -39.42 -50.46
C LEU A 27 12.46 -39.59 -49.05
N ALA A 28 11.52 -40.53 -48.86
CA ALA A 28 10.93 -40.80 -47.56
C ALA A 28 11.99 -41.28 -46.54
N SER A 29 12.91 -42.16 -46.95
CA SER A 29 14.01 -42.63 -46.11
C SER A 29 14.96 -41.49 -45.72
N LYS A 30 15.39 -40.65 -46.67
CA LYS A 30 16.23 -39.47 -46.35
C LYS A 30 15.50 -38.49 -45.45
N PHE A 31 14.22 -38.21 -45.70
CA PHE A 31 13.43 -37.31 -44.88
C PHE A 31 13.29 -37.82 -43.45
N VAL A 32 12.97 -39.11 -43.29
CA VAL A 32 12.91 -39.75 -41.97
C VAL A 32 14.29 -39.72 -41.32
N GLU A 33 15.38 -40.05 -42.01
CA GLU A 33 16.73 -39.99 -41.43
C GLU A 33 17.12 -38.57 -40.98
N THR A 34 16.74 -37.55 -41.75
CA THR A 34 17.05 -36.15 -41.46
C THR A 34 16.18 -35.60 -40.32
N MET A 35 14.90 -35.99 -40.26
CA MET A 35 13.97 -35.60 -39.19
C MET A 35 14.13 -36.43 -37.91
N SER A 36 14.70 -37.63 -38.00
CA SER A 36 14.89 -38.54 -36.85
C SER A 36 16.18 -38.26 -36.09
N LYS A 37 17.12 -37.50 -36.67
CA LYS A 37 18.28 -36.99 -35.95
C LYS A 37 17.87 -35.65 -35.33
N PRO A 38 17.70 -35.57 -33.99
CA PRO A 38 17.48 -34.29 -33.34
C PRO A 38 18.62 -33.37 -33.76
N THR A 39 18.30 -32.24 -34.38
CA THR A 39 19.32 -31.24 -34.71
C THR A 39 19.98 -30.86 -33.40
N ASP A 40 21.29 -31.10 -33.29
CA ASP A 40 22.06 -30.72 -32.11
C ASP A 40 21.87 -29.23 -31.89
N PHE A 41 21.15 -28.86 -30.84
CA PHE A 41 20.76 -27.48 -30.58
C PHE A 41 21.97 -26.56 -30.44
N THR A 42 23.11 -27.09 -30.03
CA THR A 42 24.36 -26.34 -29.95
C THR A 42 24.77 -25.80 -31.32
N SER A 43 24.44 -26.50 -32.42
CA SER A 43 24.70 -26.02 -33.78
C SER A 43 23.82 -24.82 -34.19
N LEU A 44 22.69 -24.62 -33.52
CA LEU A 44 21.75 -23.51 -33.78
C LEU A 44 22.07 -22.27 -32.94
N LEU A 45 22.93 -22.39 -31.92
CA LEU A 45 23.36 -21.25 -31.12
C LEU A 45 24.31 -20.34 -31.92
N PRO A 46 24.31 -19.02 -31.64
CA PRO A 46 25.40 -18.10 -32.03
C PRO A 46 26.79 -18.60 -31.59
N GLU A 47 27.85 -18.31 -32.35
CA GLU A 47 29.22 -18.82 -32.10
C GLU A 47 29.74 -18.50 -30.70
N ASP A 48 29.43 -17.30 -30.18
CA ASP A 48 29.79 -16.83 -28.84
C ASP A 48 29.11 -17.64 -27.70
N LEU A 49 27.96 -18.25 -27.98
CA LEU A 49 27.25 -19.10 -27.02
C LEU A 49 27.61 -20.58 -27.16
N ARG A 50 28.14 -21.02 -28.32
CA ARG A 50 28.56 -22.42 -28.55
C ARG A 50 29.77 -22.83 -27.73
N GLU A 51 30.72 -21.92 -27.55
CA GLU A 51 31.96 -22.23 -26.83
C GLU A 51 31.78 -22.21 -25.32
N ASN A 52 30.68 -21.64 -24.83
CA ASN A 52 30.40 -21.50 -23.42
C ASN A 52 30.11 -22.88 -22.79
N GLU A 53 30.94 -23.27 -21.81
CA GLU A 53 30.88 -24.60 -21.17
C GLU A 53 29.51 -24.91 -20.56
N THR A 54 28.74 -23.89 -20.17
CA THR A 54 27.41 -24.05 -19.58
C THR A 54 26.38 -24.65 -20.54
N PHE A 55 26.58 -24.55 -21.86
CA PHE A 55 25.66 -25.08 -22.87
C PHE A 55 26.06 -26.44 -23.45
N LYS A 56 27.30 -26.90 -23.22
CA LYS A 56 27.81 -28.16 -23.80
C LYS A 56 27.08 -29.40 -23.30
N ASP A 57 26.63 -29.38 -22.05
CA ASP A 57 25.91 -30.49 -21.40
C ASP A 57 24.42 -30.19 -21.18
N MET A 58 23.89 -29.13 -21.82
CA MET A 58 22.53 -28.68 -21.60
C MET A 58 21.53 -29.56 -22.38
N ASP A 59 20.76 -30.35 -21.64
CA ASP A 59 19.64 -31.13 -22.18
C ASP A 59 18.46 -30.20 -22.49
N VAL A 60 18.18 -29.99 -23.77
CA VAL A 60 17.09 -29.13 -24.26
C VAL A 60 15.73 -29.61 -23.76
N GLY A 61 15.54 -30.92 -23.58
CA GLY A 61 14.33 -31.48 -23.00
C GLY A 61 14.14 -31.04 -21.55
N LYS A 62 15.22 -31.03 -20.76
CA LYS A 62 15.24 -30.49 -19.39
C LYS A 62 15.09 -28.99 -19.34
N LEU A 63 15.65 -28.25 -20.32
CA LEU A 63 15.46 -26.81 -20.42
C LEU A 63 14.00 -26.46 -20.73
N ALA A 64 13.37 -27.18 -21.67
CA ALA A 64 11.96 -26.98 -22.02
C ALA A 64 11.04 -27.30 -20.84
N THR A 65 11.28 -28.41 -20.13
CA THR A 65 10.52 -28.74 -18.91
C THR A 65 10.75 -27.71 -17.81
N SER A 66 12.00 -27.30 -17.58
CA SER A 66 12.36 -26.21 -16.66
C SER A 66 11.66 -24.90 -17.03
N TYR A 67 11.64 -24.52 -18.31
CA TYR A 67 10.98 -23.31 -18.78
C TYR A 67 9.48 -23.38 -18.55
N LEU A 68 8.83 -24.51 -18.88
CA LEU A 68 7.40 -24.70 -18.61
C LEU A 68 7.08 -24.70 -17.11
N ASP A 69 7.95 -25.31 -16.30
CA ASP A 69 7.83 -25.33 -14.83
C ASP A 69 7.99 -23.92 -14.25
N ILE A 70 8.93 -23.14 -14.77
CA ILE A 70 9.15 -21.75 -14.38
C ILE A 70 7.98 -20.91 -14.86
N GLN A 71 7.54 -21.05 -16.10
CA GLN A 71 6.46 -20.27 -16.70
C GLN A 71 5.12 -20.47 -15.96
N GLY A 72 4.86 -21.68 -15.46
CA GLY A 72 3.71 -21.94 -14.56
C GLY A 72 3.88 -21.40 -13.14
N LYS A 73 5.11 -21.09 -12.72
CA LYS A 73 5.46 -20.54 -11.40
C LYS A 73 5.81 -19.05 -11.45
N VAL A 74 5.94 -18.44 -12.63
CA VAL A 74 6.20 -17.00 -12.77
C VAL A 74 4.96 -16.30 -12.21
N PRO A 75 5.13 -15.51 -11.15
CA PRO A 75 4.00 -14.81 -10.58
C PRO A 75 3.41 -13.83 -11.60
N VAL A 76 2.10 -13.91 -11.81
CA VAL A 76 1.41 -13.01 -12.74
C VAL A 76 1.27 -11.65 -12.08
N ILE A 77 1.96 -10.66 -12.65
CA ILE A 77 1.80 -9.25 -12.32
C ILE A 77 0.57 -8.75 -13.08
N PRO A 78 -0.39 -8.07 -12.42
CA PRO A 78 -1.54 -7.50 -13.10
C PRO A 78 -1.12 -6.48 -14.16
N GLU A 79 -1.91 -6.31 -15.22
CA GLU A 79 -1.62 -5.32 -16.26
C GLU A 79 -2.12 -3.91 -15.90
N LYS A 80 -3.06 -3.81 -14.95
CA LYS A 80 -3.71 -2.57 -14.53
C LYS A 80 -3.84 -2.49 -13.01
N PRO A 81 -3.82 -1.29 -12.42
CA PRO A 81 -3.97 -1.11 -10.98
C PRO A 81 -5.30 -1.66 -10.45
N ASP A 82 -6.38 -1.52 -11.22
CA ASP A 82 -7.74 -1.94 -10.82
C ASP A 82 -7.87 -3.46 -10.58
N GLU A 83 -6.95 -4.25 -11.12
CA GLU A 83 -6.93 -5.70 -10.93
C GLU A 83 -6.41 -6.14 -9.56
N TYR A 84 -5.82 -5.24 -8.78
CA TYR A 84 -5.55 -5.46 -7.37
C TYR A 84 -6.85 -5.30 -6.58
N SER A 85 -7.23 -6.36 -5.87
CA SER A 85 -8.38 -6.39 -4.97
C SER A 85 -7.92 -6.76 -3.58
N PHE A 86 -8.46 -6.06 -2.58
CA PHE A 86 -8.28 -6.38 -1.19
C PHE A 86 -9.56 -6.01 -0.45
N ASP A 87 -10.10 -6.97 0.30
CA ASP A 87 -11.29 -6.79 1.11
C ASP A 87 -10.86 -6.33 2.50
N PHE A 88 -11.12 -5.07 2.82
CA PHE A 88 -10.81 -4.52 4.14
C PHE A 88 -11.76 -5.11 5.19
N PRO A 89 -11.24 -5.51 6.36
CA PRO A 89 -12.10 -5.98 7.44
C PRO A 89 -12.98 -4.84 7.98
N GLU A 90 -14.14 -5.21 8.54
CA GLU A 90 -15.08 -4.25 9.12
C GLU A 90 -14.42 -3.40 10.22
N GLY A 91 -14.75 -2.11 10.26
CA GLY A 91 -14.31 -1.18 11.29
C GLY A 91 -12.97 -0.48 11.03
N VAL A 92 -12.25 -0.83 9.96
CA VAL A 92 -11.06 -0.08 9.53
C VAL A 92 -11.48 1.07 8.63
N SER A 93 -11.23 2.31 9.08
CA SER A 93 -11.40 3.48 8.22
C SER A 93 -10.30 3.50 7.17
N PHE A 94 -10.69 3.67 5.92
CA PHE A 94 -9.82 3.50 4.78
C PHE A 94 -9.91 4.68 3.82
N ASP A 95 -8.77 5.24 3.44
CA ASP A 95 -8.70 6.31 2.45
C ASP A 95 -8.60 5.68 1.04
N GLU A 96 -9.69 5.77 0.29
CA GLU A 96 -9.77 5.25 -1.08
C GLU A 96 -8.71 5.87 -2.01
N ALA A 97 -8.32 7.13 -1.78
CA ALA A 97 -7.32 7.81 -2.59
C ALA A 97 -5.91 7.27 -2.32
N GLU A 98 -5.58 7.01 -1.05
CA GLU A 98 -4.31 6.39 -0.67
C GLU A 98 -4.20 4.96 -1.23
N HIS A 99 -5.31 4.21 -1.26
CA HIS A 99 -5.34 2.90 -1.91
C HIS A 99 -5.05 2.95 -3.39
N ALA A 100 -5.66 3.91 -4.10
CA ALA A 100 -5.49 4.04 -5.53
C ALA A 100 -4.01 4.30 -5.84
N LEU A 101 -3.36 5.18 -5.07
CA LEU A 101 -1.92 5.41 -5.13
C LEU A 101 -1.11 4.14 -4.82
N PHE A 102 -1.54 3.34 -3.84
CA PHE A 102 -0.86 2.09 -3.53
C PHE A 102 -1.00 1.03 -4.64
N LYS A 103 -2.15 0.97 -5.33
CA LYS A 103 -2.34 0.10 -6.50
C LYS A 103 -1.46 0.53 -7.68
N ASP A 104 -1.35 1.83 -7.92
CA ASP A 104 -0.46 2.39 -8.94
C ASP A 104 1.00 2.05 -8.64
N PHE A 105 1.43 2.27 -7.39
CA PHE A 105 2.76 1.90 -6.92
C PHE A 105 3.02 0.40 -7.05
N ALA A 106 2.06 -0.45 -6.66
CA ALA A 106 2.16 -1.89 -6.75
C ALA A 106 2.37 -2.37 -8.19
N LEU A 107 1.66 -1.76 -9.15
CA LEU A 107 1.87 -2.03 -10.56
C LEU A 107 3.28 -1.58 -11.01
N GLU A 108 3.69 -0.37 -10.65
CA GLU A 108 5.00 0.20 -11.02
C GLU A 108 6.16 -0.67 -10.55
N VAL A 109 6.09 -1.20 -9.32
CA VAL A 109 7.14 -2.06 -8.75
C VAL A 109 6.96 -3.54 -9.07
N GLY A 110 5.92 -3.91 -9.82
CA GLY A 110 5.69 -5.28 -10.27
C GLY A 110 5.26 -6.25 -9.17
N LEU A 111 4.45 -5.80 -8.21
CA LEU A 111 3.90 -6.67 -7.18
C LEU A 111 2.86 -7.63 -7.75
N THR A 112 2.85 -8.84 -7.21
CA THR A 112 1.83 -9.84 -7.53
C THR A 112 0.56 -9.57 -6.72
N LYS A 113 -0.59 -10.12 -7.14
CA LYS A 113 -1.84 -9.99 -6.37
C LYS A 113 -1.71 -10.54 -4.93
N ASP A 114 -0.99 -11.66 -4.75
CA ASP A 114 -0.74 -12.25 -3.43
C ASP A 114 0.18 -11.37 -2.56
N GLN A 115 1.25 -10.81 -3.14
CA GLN A 115 2.12 -9.88 -2.42
C GLN A 115 1.37 -8.62 -1.99
N PHE A 116 0.58 -8.04 -2.91
CA PHE A 116 -0.27 -6.89 -2.62
C PHE A 116 -1.25 -7.17 -1.48
N ALA A 117 -1.95 -8.31 -1.53
CA ALA A 117 -2.89 -8.69 -0.48
C ALA A 117 -2.21 -8.87 0.89
N ARG A 118 -1.03 -9.49 0.93
CA ARG A 118 -0.25 -9.67 2.17
C ARG A 118 0.25 -8.35 2.76
N LEU A 119 0.63 -7.39 1.93
CA LEU A 119 1.05 -6.07 2.39
C LEU A 119 -0.12 -5.30 3.00
N ASN A 120 -1.29 -5.34 2.37
CA ASN A 120 -2.50 -4.74 2.94
C ASN A 120 -2.90 -5.43 4.26
N ASP A 121 -2.89 -6.77 4.32
CA ASP A 121 -3.17 -7.50 5.57
C ASP A 121 -2.18 -7.15 6.68
N PHE A 122 -0.89 -7.02 6.34
CA PHE A 122 0.12 -6.56 7.29
C PHE A 122 -0.18 -5.14 7.79
N ASP A 123 -0.54 -4.22 6.91
CA ASP A 123 -0.80 -2.83 7.29
C ASP A 123 -2.05 -2.70 8.15
N VAL A 124 -3.13 -3.41 7.80
CA VAL A 124 -4.34 -3.52 8.62
C VAL A 124 -4.01 -4.02 10.03
N LYS A 125 -3.20 -5.08 10.15
CA LYS A 125 -2.77 -5.61 11.46
C LYS A 125 -1.89 -4.61 12.21
N ARG A 126 -1.03 -3.88 11.50
CA ARG A 126 -0.17 -2.84 12.08
C ARG A 126 -1.01 -1.70 12.66
N ILE A 127 -1.98 -1.19 11.89
CA ILE A 127 -2.92 -0.15 12.34
C ILE A 127 -3.72 -0.65 13.54
N GLY A 128 -4.24 -1.89 13.49
CA GLY A 128 -4.94 -2.51 14.62
C GLY A 128 -4.13 -2.49 15.91
N ARG A 129 -2.84 -2.90 15.87
CA ARG A 129 -1.95 -2.86 17.04
C ARG A 129 -1.69 -1.43 17.54
N VAL A 130 -1.56 -0.47 16.63
CA VAL A 130 -1.39 0.95 17.00
C VAL A 130 -2.63 1.46 17.72
N MET A 131 -3.82 1.13 17.21
CA MET A 131 -5.09 1.49 17.85
C MET A 131 -5.25 0.83 19.22
N GLU A 132 -4.96 -0.47 19.35
CA GLU A 132 -4.98 -1.17 20.64
C GLU A 132 -4.01 -0.55 21.65
N SER A 133 -2.78 -0.22 21.21
CA SER A 133 -1.79 0.46 22.04
C SER A 133 -2.27 1.85 22.47
N TYR A 134 -2.87 2.61 21.55
CA TYR A 134 -3.41 3.93 21.84
C TYR A 134 -4.58 3.85 22.84
N GLU A 135 -5.49 2.88 22.68
CA GLU A 135 -6.57 2.66 23.64
C GLU A 135 -6.06 2.24 25.02
N ALA A 136 -5.03 1.39 25.08
CA ALA A 136 -4.42 0.98 26.34
C ALA A 136 -3.77 2.18 27.04
N GLN A 137 -3.00 2.98 26.33
CA GLN A 137 -2.41 4.22 26.85
C GLN A 137 -3.49 5.20 27.29
N ARG A 138 -4.55 5.39 26.50
CA ARG A 138 -5.68 6.25 26.85
C ARG A 138 -6.34 5.81 28.15
N LYS A 139 -6.63 4.51 28.32
CA LYS A 139 -7.19 3.95 29.57
C LYS A 139 -6.25 4.15 30.75
N GLU A 140 -4.95 3.96 30.55
CA GLU A 140 -3.94 4.19 31.60
C GLU A 140 -3.90 5.66 32.02
N THR A 141 -3.82 6.60 31.07
CA THR A 141 -3.81 8.04 31.38
C THR A 141 -5.09 8.47 32.08
N TRP A 142 -6.26 7.97 31.66
CA TRP A 142 -7.52 8.25 32.36
C TRP A 142 -7.52 7.73 33.80
N SER A 143 -7.00 6.53 34.04
CA SER A 143 -6.83 5.98 35.39
C SER A 143 -5.91 6.87 36.24
N GLN A 144 -4.79 7.34 35.68
CA GLN A 144 -3.88 8.26 36.35
C GLN A 144 -4.55 9.60 36.67
N ILE A 145 -5.33 10.18 35.76
CA ILE A 145 -6.06 11.44 36.01
C ILE A 145 -7.05 11.25 37.17
N LYS A 146 -7.82 10.15 37.18
CA LYS A 146 -8.74 9.83 38.28
C LYS A 146 -7.99 9.69 39.61
N GLN A 147 -6.85 9.01 39.62
CA GLN A 147 -6.02 8.85 40.82
C GLN A 147 -5.42 10.18 41.31
N GLU A 148 -4.89 11.01 40.41
CA GLU A 148 -4.25 12.29 40.74
C GLU A 148 -5.26 13.34 41.23
N THR A 149 -6.48 13.32 40.69
CA THR A 149 -7.51 14.32 41.00
C THR A 149 -8.46 13.88 42.09
N GLY A 150 -8.66 12.56 42.27
CA GLY A 150 -9.69 12.00 43.13
C GLY A 150 -11.11 12.22 42.61
N LEU A 151 -11.26 12.57 41.33
CA LEU A 151 -12.54 12.87 40.68
C LEU A 151 -13.01 11.69 39.84
N GLU A 152 -14.33 11.54 39.75
CA GLU A 152 -14.97 10.64 38.79
C GLU A 152 -14.95 11.23 37.37
N GLU A 153 -15.18 10.39 36.37
CA GLU A 153 -15.10 10.76 34.95
C GLU A 153 -16.02 11.94 34.59
N ASP A 154 -17.30 11.86 34.97
CA ASP A 154 -18.28 12.92 34.74
C ASP A 154 -17.86 14.26 35.37
N GLU A 155 -17.17 14.21 36.51
CA GLU A 155 -16.65 15.40 37.16
C GLU A 155 -15.46 15.95 36.40
N ILE A 156 -14.52 15.10 35.96
CA ILE A 156 -13.38 15.51 35.14
C ILE A 156 -13.86 16.19 33.85
N GLU A 157 -14.83 15.61 33.15
CA GLU A 157 -15.41 16.19 31.94
C GLU A 157 -16.01 17.57 32.22
N LYS A 158 -16.87 17.68 33.23
CA LYS A 158 -17.47 18.95 33.62
C LYS A 158 -16.43 20.01 33.96
N GLN A 159 -15.40 19.65 34.72
CA GLN A 159 -14.34 20.59 35.10
C GLN A 159 -13.51 21.04 33.89
N THR A 160 -13.26 20.14 32.94
CA THR A 160 -12.55 20.43 31.69
C THR A 160 -13.37 21.37 30.81
N GLU A 161 -14.68 21.13 30.68
CA GLU A 161 -15.59 22.01 29.94
C GLU A 161 -15.74 23.40 30.55
N GLU A 162 -15.79 23.51 31.88
CA GLU A 162 -15.81 24.81 32.58
C GLU A 162 -14.58 25.65 32.23
N VAL A 163 -13.39 25.05 32.20
CA VAL A 163 -12.14 25.72 31.81
C VAL A 163 -12.14 26.05 30.33
N GLY A 164 -12.53 25.11 29.47
CA GLY A 164 -12.66 25.34 28.03
C GLY A 164 -13.55 26.53 27.70
N ARG A 165 -14.72 26.63 28.36
CA ARG A 165 -15.64 27.76 28.26
C ARG A 165 -15.04 29.05 28.78
N ALA A 166 -14.39 29.02 29.93
CA ALA A 166 -13.70 30.19 30.48
C ALA A 166 -12.59 30.70 29.53
N LEU A 167 -11.96 29.82 28.74
CA LEU A 167 -10.93 30.21 27.79
C LEU A 167 -11.45 30.48 26.36
N GLY A 168 -12.75 30.32 26.11
CA GLY A 168 -13.35 30.46 24.77
C GLY A 168 -12.88 29.39 23.78
N LEU A 169 -12.56 28.19 24.27
CA LEU A 169 -12.03 27.08 23.50
C LEU A 169 -13.10 26.04 23.11
N GLU A 170 -14.39 26.28 23.37
CA GLU A 170 -15.43 25.24 23.18
C GLU A 170 -15.48 24.73 21.74
N LYS A 171 -15.45 25.64 20.77
CA LYS A 171 -15.47 25.28 19.34
C LYS A 171 -14.23 24.48 18.92
N LEU A 172 -13.08 24.75 19.53
CA LEU A 172 -11.85 24.00 19.25
C LEU A 172 -11.95 22.59 19.85
N MET A 173 -12.45 22.49 21.09
CA MET A 173 -12.62 21.22 21.77
C MET A 173 -13.60 20.30 21.05
N GLU A 174 -14.69 20.84 20.51
CA GLU A 174 -15.65 20.07 19.69
C GLU A 174 -15.06 19.66 18.34
N ARG A 175 -14.41 20.60 17.63
CA ARG A 175 -13.90 20.34 16.28
C ARG A 175 -12.76 19.31 16.26
N ALA A 176 -11.90 19.33 17.27
CA ALA A 176 -10.71 18.47 17.33
C ALA A 176 -10.88 17.29 18.30
N ASP A 177 -12.10 17.04 18.80
CA ASP A 177 -12.43 15.99 19.77
C ASP A 177 -11.51 15.98 21.01
N LEU A 178 -11.07 17.17 21.45
CA LEU A 178 -10.12 17.31 22.56
C LEU A 178 -10.74 16.93 23.92
N LYS A 179 -12.05 16.72 23.97
CA LYS A 179 -12.72 16.21 25.17
C LYS A 179 -12.33 14.75 25.44
N ALA A 180 -12.07 13.98 24.39
CA ALA A 180 -11.68 12.58 24.49
C ALA A 180 -10.16 12.39 24.70
N ASP A 181 -9.37 13.45 24.47
CA ASP A 181 -7.92 13.47 24.58
C ASP A 181 -7.47 13.65 26.06
N PRO A 182 -6.86 12.62 26.67
CA PRO A 182 -6.50 12.66 28.07
C PRO A 182 -5.37 13.66 28.38
N ASP A 183 -4.47 13.95 27.45
CA ASP A 183 -3.41 14.95 27.65
C ASP A 183 -3.99 16.37 27.70
N TRP A 184 -4.99 16.63 26.84
CA TRP A 184 -5.73 17.88 26.88
C TRP A 184 -6.54 18.03 28.17
N VAL A 185 -7.24 16.98 28.58
CA VAL A 185 -7.98 16.94 29.86
C VAL A 185 -7.04 17.24 31.03
N LYS A 186 -5.87 16.59 31.09
CA LYS A 186 -4.85 16.85 32.12
C LYS A 186 -4.40 18.31 32.12
N ALA A 187 -4.13 18.87 30.94
CA ALA A 187 -3.74 20.28 30.80
C ALA A 187 -4.82 21.24 31.30
N MET A 188 -6.10 21.01 30.98
CA MET A 188 -7.21 21.85 31.45
C MET A 188 -7.40 21.78 32.96
N LEU A 189 -7.27 20.58 33.55
CA LEU A 189 -7.33 20.40 35.01
C LEU A 189 -6.16 21.10 35.71
N ASP A 190 -4.95 21.07 35.14
CA ASP A 190 -3.80 21.78 35.69
C ASP A 190 -3.94 23.30 35.56
N ILE A 191 -4.55 23.79 34.48
CA ILE A 191 -4.95 25.18 34.35
C ILE A 191 -5.96 25.53 35.45
N LYS A 192 -6.98 24.70 35.69
CA LYS A 192 -7.97 24.92 36.75
C LYS A 192 -7.33 25.04 38.14
N LYS A 193 -6.34 24.21 38.45
CA LYS A 193 -5.60 24.27 39.74
C LYS A 193 -4.83 25.59 39.90
N LYS A 194 -4.41 26.23 38.81
CA LYS A 194 -3.60 27.46 38.81
C LYS A 194 -4.43 28.73 38.65
N ILE A 195 -5.61 28.65 38.05
CA ILE A 195 -6.50 29.80 37.86
C ILE A 195 -7.39 29.98 39.11
N SER A 196 -7.41 31.19 39.67
CA SER A 196 -8.31 31.49 40.79
C SER A 196 -9.80 31.36 40.39
N PRO A 197 -10.69 30.93 41.30
CA PRO A 197 -12.12 30.81 41.01
C PRO A 197 -12.76 32.09 40.47
N ASP A 198 -12.23 33.26 40.85
CA ASP A 198 -12.71 34.56 40.40
C ASP A 198 -12.40 34.83 38.92
N VAL A 199 -11.27 34.35 38.42
CA VAL A 199 -10.90 34.47 36.99
C VAL A 199 -11.79 33.57 36.13
N LEU A 200 -12.11 32.35 36.60
CA LEU A 200 -13.05 31.45 35.92
C LEU A 200 -14.47 32.04 35.86
N LYS A 201 -14.92 32.68 36.95
CA LYS A 201 -16.21 33.40 36.98
C LYS A 201 -16.22 34.61 36.05
N LEU A 202 -15.14 35.39 36.00
CA LEU A 202 -15.08 36.57 35.12
C LEU A 202 -15.14 36.19 33.63
N ALA A 203 -14.50 35.09 33.26
CA ALA A 203 -14.44 34.66 31.88
C ALA A 203 -15.74 33.95 31.44
N SER A 204 -16.35 33.15 32.32
CA SER A 204 -17.65 32.50 32.07
C SER A 204 -18.86 33.44 32.11
N ALA A 205 -18.76 34.59 32.79
CA ALA A 205 -19.82 35.60 32.84
C ALA A 205 -20.05 36.33 31.51
N GLY A 206 -19.37 35.91 30.42
CA GLY A 206 -19.36 36.61 29.15
C GLY A 206 -18.78 37.99 29.40
N GLY A 207 -17.44 38.05 29.53
CA GLY A 207 -16.75 39.32 29.67
C GLY A 207 -17.30 40.29 28.62
N LYS A 208 -18.16 41.22 29.07
CA LYS A 208 -18.56 42.37 28.27
C LYS A 208 -17.23 42.91 27.79
N THR A 209 -16.99 42.81 26.48
CA THR A 209 -15.81 43.39 25.85
C THR A 209 -15.65 44.77 26.48
N ARG A 210 -14.50 45.01 27.14
CA ARG A 210 -14.22 46.36 27.66
C ARG A 210 -14.51 47.30 26.49
N PRO A 211 -15.38 48.32 26.65
CA PRO A 211 -15.78 49.14 25.53
C PRO A 211 -14.52 49.61 24.83
N THR A 212 -14.35 49.18 23.58
CA THR A 212 -13.20 49.57 22.79
C THR A 212 -13.45 50.98 22.28
N GLY A 213 -12.41 51.79 22.26
CA GLY A 213 -12.44 53.06 21.56
C GLY A 213 -12.66 52.85 20.06
N PRO A 214 -12.94 53.92 19.30
CA PRO A 214 -13.04 53.86 17.84
C PRO A 214 -11.78 53.29 17.15
N ASP A 215 -10.66 53.26 17.87
CA ASP A 215 -9.34 52.76 17.47
C ASP A 215 -9.09 51.29 17.87
N GLY A 216 -10.05 50.62 18.52
CA GLY A 216 -9.91 49.26 19.00
C GLY A 216 -9.15 49.11 20.32
N SER A 217 -8.71 50.20 20.95
CA SER A 217 -8.01 50.14 22.24
C SER A 217 -8.99 50.03 23.43
N PRO A 218 -8.64 49.35 24.54
CA PRO A 218 -9.56 49.23 25.69
C PRO A 218 -9.81 50.59 26.36
N ARG A 219 -11.07 51.05 26.46
CA ARG A 219 -11.38 52.26 27.26
C ARG A 219 -11.33 51.96 28.75
N LEU A 220 -10.70 52.87 29.49
CA LEU A 220 -10.83 52.96 30.95
C LEU A 220 -12.22 53.53 31.26
N VAL A 221 -13.05 52.75 31.97
CA VAL A 221 -14.33 53.23 32.49
C VAL A 221 -14.05 53.82 33.87
N PHE A 222 -14.07 55.15 33.98
CA PHE A 222 -14.09 55.82 35.27
C PHE A 222 -15.51 55.76 35.81
N LYS A 223 -15.67 55.31 37.05
CA LYS A 223 -16.94 55.31 37.75
C LYS A 223 -17.25 56.76 38.10
N ASP A 224 -18.35 57.30 37.57
CA ASP A 224 -18.78 58.67 37.89
C ASP A 224 -18.85 58.80 39.42
N MET A 225 -18.07 59.75 39.95
CA MET A 225 -18.13 60.14 41.36
C MET A 225 -19.24 61.18 41.48
N ASP A 226 -20.41 60.74 41.92
CA ASP A 226 -21.44 61.60 42.51
C ASP A 226 -21.06 62.00 43.95
#